data_AF-A0A7C1G2K4-F1
#
_entry.id   AF-A0A7C1G2K4-F1
#
_cell.length_a   1.000
_cell.length_b   1.000
_cell.length_c   1.000
_cell.angle_alpha   90.00
_cell.angle_beta   90.00
_cell.angle_gamma   90.00
#
_symmetry.space_group_name_H-M   'P 1'
#
loop_
_entity.id
_entity.type
_entity.pdbx_description
1 polymer ?
#
loop_
_entity_poly.entity_id
_entity_poly.type
_entity_poly.pdbx_seq_one_letter_code
_entity_poly.pdbx_strand_id
1 'polypeptide(L)'
;MAEAKVSPLQTEFEFTLPKGYVDTQGNLHRHGRMRLATAMDEIAPLRDPRVRENQAYLTILILSRVITKLGDLVEVNTNTIERLFTADLAYLQDFYRRINSNGSEQQTVTCPNCGNTFEVEVGEPGEL
;
A
#
# COMPACT_ATOMS: atom_id res chain seq x y z
N MET A 1 20.00 -27.52 -20.54
CA MET A 1 19.50 -26.84 -19.33
C MET A 1 19.02 -25.48 -19.77
N ALA A 2 17.72 -25.21 -19.73
CA ALA A 2 17.18 -23.91 -20.13
C ALA A 2 17.30 -22.94 -18.95
N GLU A 3 17.97 -21.81 -19.17
CA GLU A 3 18.02 -20.70 -18.21
C GLU A 3 16.61 -20.12 -18.05
N ALA A 4 16.06 -20.16 -16.84
CA ALA A 4 14.84 -19.45 -16.51
C ALA A 4 15.12 -17.95 -16.60
N LYS A 5 14.47 -17.29 -17.56
CA LYS A 5 14.58 -15.84 -17.76
C LYS A 5 13.94 -15.13 -16.56
N VAL A 6 14.75 -14.64 -15.63
CA VAL A 6 14.28 -13.85 -14.49
C VAL A 6 13.76 -12.52 -15.04
N SER A 7 12.44 -12.34 -15.02
CA SER A 7 11.86 -11.03 -15.28
C SER A 7 12.22 -10.11 -14.12
N PRO A 8 12.63 -8.84 -14.37
CA PRO A 8 12.99 -7.93 -13.29
C PRO A 8 11.82 -7.78 -12.32
N LEU A 9 12.10 -7.87 -11.02
CA LEU A 9 11.11 -7.72 -9.97
C LEU A 9 10.48 -6.32 -10.07
N GLN A 10 9.16 -6.24 -10.21
CA GLN A 10 8.45 -4.98 -10.11
C GLN A 10 8.42 -4.53 -8.64
N THR A 11 9.04 -3.40 -8.34
CA THR A 11 9.16 -2.88 -6.97
C THR A 11 8.38 -1.60 -6.72
N GLU A 12 7.77 -1.01 -7.76
CA GLU A 12 6.95 0.20 -7.65
C GLU A 12 5.60 0.05 -8.36
N PHE A 13 4.57 0.64 -7.76
CA PHE A 13 3.17 0.52 -8.18
C PHE A 13 2.51 1.90 -8.16
N GLU A 14 1.76 2.20 -9.20
CA GLU A 14 1.03 3.45 -9.33
C GLU A 14 -0.32 3.37 -8.59
N PHE A 15 -0.71 4.47 -7.96
CA PHE A 15 -2.02 4.61 -7.33
C PHE A 15 -2.65 5.96 -7.67
N THR A 16 -3.96 6.06 -7.49
CA THR A 16 -4.69 7.32 -7.62
C THR A 16 -5.61 7.50 -6.43
N LEU A 17 -5.38 8.57 -5.67
CA LEU A 17 -6.20 8.93 -4.52
C LEU A 17 -7.66 9.20 -4.95
N PRO A 18 -8.64 8.61 -4.25
CA PRO A 18 -10.07 8.88 -4.45
C PRO A 18 -10.44 10.36 -4.42
N LYS A 19 -9.93 11.14 -3.46
CA LYS A 19 -10.17 12.59 -3.37
C LYS A 19 -8.92 13.38 -3.72
N GLY A 20 -7.79 13.04 -3.09
CA GLY A 20 -6.50 13.69 -3.31
C GLY A 20 -6.02 14.51 -2.11
N TYR A 21 -4.74 14.85 -2.15
CA TYR A 21 -4.09 15.73 -1.19
C TYR A 21 -4.10 17.18 -1.71
N VAL A 22 -4.54 18.13 -0.89
CA VAL A 22 -4.43 19.56 -1.20
C VAL A 22 -3.22 20.13 -0.45
N ASP A 23 -2.25 20.65 -1.19
CA ASP A 23 -1.04 21.24 -0.60
C ASP A 23 -1.30 22.64 -0.01
N THR A 24 -0.26 23.27 0.52
CA THR A 24 -0.35 24.61 1.11
C THR A 24 -0.57 25.72 0.09
N GLN A 25 -0.35 25.46 -1.20
CA GLN A 25 -0.59 26.38 -2.31
C GLN A 25 -1.97 26.18 -2.96
N GLY A 26 -2.74 25.18 -2.49
CA GLY A 26 -4.05 24.83 -3.04
C GLY A 26 -4.00 23.90 -4.26
N ASN A 27 -2.84 23.32 -4.58
CA ASN A 27 -2.72 22.34 -5.65
C ASN A 27 -3.28 21.00 -5.21
N LEU A 28 -3.96 20.31 -6.12
CA LEU A 28 -4.55 18.99 -5.89
C LEU A 28 -3.64 17.89 -6.46
N HIS A 29 -3.13 17.02 -5.59
CA HIS A 29 -2.31 15.87 -5.95
C HIS A 29 -3.09 14.58 -5.77
N ARG A 30 -3.22 13.79 -6.84
CA ARG A 30 -3.96 12.51 -6.81
C ARG A 30 -3.15 11.31 -7.23
N HIS A 31 -2.28 11.48 -8.22
CA HIS A 31 -1.50 10.38 -8.77
C HIS A 31 -0.21 10.20 -7.99
N GLY A 32 0.10 8.98 -7.60
CA GLY A 32 1.30 8.68 -6.84
C GLY A 32 1.90 7.32 -7.15
N ARG A 33 3.04 7.07 -6.53
CA ARG A 33 3.79 5.81 -6.66
C ARG A 33 4.16 5.33 -5.27
N MET A 34 4.01 4.04 -5.04
CA MET A 34 4.43 3.37 -3.81
C MET A 34 5.38 2.24 -4.17
N ARG A 35 6.47 2.12 -3.42
CA ARG A 35 7.38 0.99 -3.53
C ARG A 35 6.99 -0.14 -2.58
N LEU A 36 7.47 -1.34 -2.87
CA LEU A 36 7.47 -2.43 -1.88
C LEU A 36 8.18 -1.97 -0.60
N ALA A 37 7.58 -2.32 0.52
CA ALA A 37 8.14 -2.12 1.83
C ALA A 37 9.30 -3.08 2.06
N THR A 38 10.34 -2.58 2.70
CA THR A 38 11.41 -3.42 3.24
C THR A 38 11.09 -3.78 4.68
N ALA A 39 11.70 -4.83 5.22
CA ALA A 39 11.61 -5.14 6.65
C ALA A 39 12.06 -3.95 7.54
N MET A 40 12.95 -3.10 7.05
CA MET A 40 13.38 -1.89 7.77
C MET A 40 12.27 -0.83 7.86
N ASP A 41 11.42 -0.71 6.83
CA ASP A 41 10.28 0.22 6.84
C ASP A 41 9.25 -0.17 7.90
N GLU A 42 9.14 -1.45 8.22
CA GLU A 42 8.24 -1.99 9.24
C GLU A 42 8.82 -1.89 10.66
N ILE A 43 10.11 -2.21 10.82
CA ILE A 43 10.73 -2.34 12.14
C ILE A 43 11.19 -0.99 12.70
N ALA A 44 11.77 -0.12 11.86
CA ALA A 44 12.34 1.14 12.35
C ALA A 44 11.30 2.06 13.02
N PRO A 45 10.06 2.21 12.51
CA PRO A 45 9.03 3.03 13.14
C PRO A 45 8.61 2.60 14.54
N LEU A 46 8.75 1.31 14.91
CA LEU A 46 8.34 0.79 16.23
C LEU A 46 9.12 1.41 17.41
N ARG A 47 10.23 2.09 17.11
CA ARG A 47 11.04 2.82 18.11
C ARG A 47 10.57 4.27 18.31
N ASP A 48 9.71 4.79 17.43
CA ASP A 48 9.19 6.16 17.53
C ASP A 48 8.28 6.29 18.76
N PRO A 49 8.50 7.29 19.65
CA PRO A 49 7.66 7.49 20.83
C PRO A 49 6.17 7.63 20.51
N ARG A 50 5.82 8.22 19.36
CA ARG A 50 4.42 8.40 18.93
C ARG A 50 3.74 7.07 18.64
N VAL A 51 4.48 6.08 18.15
CA VAL A 51 3.94 4.72 17.91
C VAL A 51 3.71 3.99 19.24
N ARG A 52 4.61 4.18 20.22
CA ARG A 52 4.44 3.59 21.55
C ARG A 52 3.23 4.15 22.29
N GLU A 53 2.95 5.44 22.09
CA GLU A 53 1.76 6.11 22.65
C GLU A 53 0.49 5.75 21.88
N ASN A 54 0.59 5.65 20.55
CA ASN A 54 -0.52 5.34 19.68
C ASN A 54 -0.08 4.45 18.50
N GLN A 55 -0.42 3.17 18.58
CA GLN A 55 -0.08 2.18 17.55
C GLN A 55 -0.62 2.56 16.16
N ALA A 56 -1.72 3.33 16.06
CA ALA A 56 -2.27 3.78 14.77
C ALA A 56 -1.32 4.73 14.02
N TYR A 57 -0.37 5.38 14.72
CA TYR A 57 0.62 6.25 14.10
C TYR A 57 1.68 5.47 13.29
N LEU A 58 1.81 4.15 13.51
CA LEU A 58 2.71 3.29 12.74
C LEU A 58 2.42 3.38 11.24
N THR A 59 1.14 3.35 10.88
CA THR A 59 0.70 3.43 9.48
C THR A 59 1.13 4.73 8.81
N ILE A 60 1.08 5.86 9.52
CA ILE A 60 1.52 7.15 9.01
C ILE A 60 3.02 7.11 8.66
N LEU A 61 3.83 6.53 9.55
CA LEU A 61 5.27 6.40 9.34
C LEU A 61 5.62 5.48 8.18
N ILE A 62 4.96 4.33 8.08
CA ILE A 62 5.16 3.38 6.98
C ILE A 62 4.81 4.04 5.65
N LEU A 63 3.61 4.61 5.52
CA LEU A 63 3.16 5.23 4.28
C LEU A 63 4.08 6.39 3.86
N SER A 64 4.56 7.20 4.81
CA SER A 64 5.51 8.27 4.51
C SER A 64 6.86 7.79 3.97
N ARG A 65 7.25 6.54 4.23
CA ARG A 65 8.53 5.95 3.77
C ARG A 65 8.43 5.23 2.44
N VAL A 66 7.25 4.68 2.13
CA VAL A 66 7.05 3.82 0.96
C VAL A 66 6.40 4.55 -0.21
N ILE A 67 5.75 5.68 0.01
CA ILE A 67 5.24 6.53 -1.08
C ILE A 67 6.42 7.32 -1.65
N THR A 68 6.83 6.98 -2.87
CA THR A 68 7.98 7.60 -3.55
C THR A 68 7.60 8.83 -4.36
N LYS A 69 6.31 9.00 -4.68
CA LYS A 69 5.80 10.18 -5.39
C LYS A 69 4.32 10.41 -5.06
N LEU A 70 3.94 11.68 -4.94
CA LEU A 70 2.54 12.11 -4.94
C LEU A 70 2.45 13.45 -5.69
N GLY A 71 1.93 13.40 -6.91
CA GLY A 71 1.95 14.51 -7.85
C GLY A 71 3.37 15.03 -8.07
N ASP A 72 3.54 16.30 -7.75
CA ASP A 72 4.68 17.17 -7.96
C ASP A 72 5.29 17.65 -6.64
N LEU A 73 4.89 17.03 -5.51
CA LEU A 73 5.54 17.21 -4.23
C LEU A 73 7.02 16.80 -4.30
N VAL A 74 7.87 17.61 -3.68
CA VAL A 74 9.33 17.34 -3.58
C VAL A 74 9.58 16.08 -2.75
N GLU A 75 8.83 15.94 -1.66
CA GLU A 75 8.91 14.79 -0.76
C GLU A 75 7.54 14.49 -0.16
N VAL A 76 7.33 13.23 0.21
CA VAL A 76 6.18 12.80 1.02
C VAL A 76 6.71 12.51 2.42
N ASN A 77 6.15 13.19 3.42
CA ASN A 77 6.54 13.06 4.83
C ASN A 77 5.29 12.82 5.70
N THR A 78 5.46 12.66 7.02
CA THR A 78 4.33 12.35 7.91
C THR A 78 3.24 13.41 7.87
N ASN A 79 3.60 14.69 7.76
CA ASN A 79 2.66 15.81 7.65
C ASN A 79 1.79 15.70 6.38
N THR A 80 2.36 15.20 5.28
CA THR A 80 1.59 14.93 4.06
C THR A 80 0.51 13.89 4.32
N ILE A 81 0.87 12.77 4.97
CA ILE A 81 -0.04 11.66 5.25
C ILE A 81 -1.10 12.03 6.30
N GLU A 82 -0.72 12.77 7.35
CA GLU A 82 -1.62 13.27 8.41
C GLU A 82 -2.73 14.18 7.88
N ARG A 83 -2.47 14.87 6.77
CA ARG A 83 -3.40 15.83 6.15
C ARG A 83 -4.27 15.22 5.05
N LEU A 84 -4.13 13.93 4.77
CA LEU A 84 -5.01 13.25 3.84
C LEU A 84 -6.44 13.18 4.39
N PHE A 85 -7.42 13.18 3.49
CA PHE A 85 -8.77 12.80 3.87
C PHE A 85 -8.78 11.34 4.37
N THR A 86 -9.65 11.03 5.32
CA THR A 86 -9.76 9.66 5.88
C THR A 86 -9.98 8.60 4.80
N ALA A 87 -10.75 8.92 3.74
CA ALA A 87 -10.97 8.02 2.62
C ALA A 87 -9.70 7.73 1.80
N ASP A 88 -8.81 8.72 1.65
CA ASP A 88 -7.54 8.55 0.95
C ASP A 88 -6.52 7.80 1.81
N LEU A 89 -6.51 8.05 3.13
CA LEU A 89 -5.69 7.28 4.05
C LEU A 89 -6.09 5.80 4.04
N ALA A 90 -7.39 5.50 4.12
CA ALA A 90 -7.91 4.13 4.05
C ALA A 90 -7.52 3.46 2.71
N TYR A 91 -7.71 4.16 1.59
CA TYR A 91 -7.30 3.67 0.28
C TYR A 91 -5.80 3.33 0.22
N LEU A 92 -4.93 4.18 0.76
CA LEU A 92 -3.48 3.91 0.79
C LEU A 92 -3.11 2.75 1.71
N GLN A 93 -3.82 2.58 2.84
CA GLN A 93 -3.64 1.42 3.70
C GLN A 93 -3.98 0.13 2.97
N ASP A 94 -5.09 0.11 2.23
CA ASP A 94 -5.53 -1.05 1.46
C ASP A 94 -4.55 -1.35 0.32
N PHE A 95 -4.12 -0.30 -0.39
CA PHE A 95 -3.13 -0.40 -1.45
C PHE A 95 -1.80 -0.95 -0.93
N TYR A 96 -1.33 -0.44 0.22
CA TYR A 96 -0.13 -0.92 0.89
C TYR A 96 -0.21 -2.41 1.20
N ARG A 97 -1.32 -2.87 1.80
CA ARG A 97 -1.53 -4.29 2.08
C ARG A 97 -1.50 -5.09 0.78
N ARG A 98 -2.25 -4.68 -0.24
CA ARG A 98 -2.33 -5.41 -1.52
C ARG A 98 -0.98 -5.64 -2.20
N ILE A 99 -0.10 -4.64 -2.22
CA ILE A 99 1.20 -4.77 -2.92
C ILE A 99 2.27 -5.49 -2.08
N ASN A 100 2.14 -5.49 -0.74
CA ASN A 100 3.14 -6.08 0.18
C ASN A 100 2.73 -7.44 0.76
N SER A 101 1.45 -7.79 0.69
CA SER A 101 1.00 -9.17 0.87
C SER A 101 1.50 -9.99 -0.32
N ASN A 102 1.89 -11.24 -0.06
CA ASN A 102 2.37 -12.19 -1.09
C ASN A 102 1.23 -12.59 -2.04
N GLY A 103 0.74 -11.64 -2.84
CA GLY A 103 -0.59 -11.66 -3.41
C GLY A 103 -1.66 -11.72 -2.32
N SER A 104 -2.91 -11.38 -2.65
CA SER A 104 -4.01 -12.21 -2.17
C SER A 104 -3.58 -13.67 -2.29
N GLU A 105 -3.85 -14.55 -1.32
CA GLU A 105 -3.82 -15.98 -1.59
C GLU A 105 -4.74 -16.22 -2.79
N GLN A 106 -4.16 -16.30 -4.00
CA GLN A 106 -4.87 -16.64 -5.20
C GLN A 106 -5.16 -18.12 -5.05
N GLN A 107 -6.30 -18.41 -4.44
CA GLN A 107 -6.74 -19.77 -4.31
C GLN A 107 -7.31 -20.16 -5.66
N THR A 108 -6.68 -21.15 -6.26
CA THR A 108 -7.26 -21.84 -7.40
C THR A 108 -8.43 -22.66 -6.88
N VAL A 109 -9.65 -22.27 -7.23
CA VAL A 109 -10.87 -22.99 -6.84
C VAL A 109 -11.46 -23.72 -8.03
N THR A 110 -11.89 -24.96 -7.80
CA THR A 110 -12.56 -25.78 -8.80
C THR A 110 -14.05 -25.84 -8.49
N CYS A 111 -14.90 -25.46 -9.44
CA CYS A 111 -16.34 -25.58 -9.28
C CYS A 111 -16.73 -27.08 -9.21
N PRO A 112 -17.36 -27.57 -8.11
CA PRO A 112 -17.76 -28.97 -8.01
C PRO A 112 -18.91 -29.34 -8.97
N ASN A 113 -19.61 -28.35 -9.54
CA ASN A 113 -20.77 -28.58 -10.41
C ASN A 113 -20.40 -28.68 -11.89
N CYS A 114 -19.39 -27.94 -12.36
CA CYS A 114 -19.00 -27.93 -13.78
C CYS A 114 -17.52 -28.27 -14.03
N GLY A 115 -16.70 -28.38 -12.99
CA GLY A 115 -15.27 -28.72 -13.10
C GLY A 115 -14.38 -27.58 -13.58
N ASN A 116 -14.92 -26.40 -13.87
CA ASN A 116 -14.11 -25.25 -14.26
C ASN A 116 -13.28 -24.75 -13.08
N THR A 117 -12.02 -24.45 -13.38
CA THR A 117 -11.05 -23.89 -12.44
C THR A 117 -10.91 -22.39 -12.68
N PHE A 118 -10.95 -21.60 -11.62
CA PHE A 118 -10.76 -20.15 -11.68
C PHE A 118 -9.97 -19.65 -10.47
N GLU A 119 -9.27 -18.53 -10.65
CA GLU A 119 -8.49 -17.87 -9.61
C GLU A 119 -9.40 -16.88 -8.85
N VAL A 120 -9.43 -16.98 -7.53
CA VAL A 120 -10.18 -16.05 -6.67
C VAL A 120 -9.25 -15.32 -5.70
N GLU A 121 -9.47 -14.03 -5.53
CA GLU A 121 -8.89 -13.26 -4.42
C GLU A 121 -9.73 -13.55 -3.16
N VAL A 122 -9.16 -14.26 -2.19
CA VAL A 122 -9.83 -14.47 -0.89
C VAL A 122 -9.53 -13.26 -0.01
N GLY A 123 -10.53 -12.43 0.26
CA GLY A 123 -10.44 -11.38 1.27
C GLY A 123 -10.49 -11.97 2.68
N GLU A 124 -9.83 -11.32 3.64
CA GLU A 124 -9.95 -11.67 5.06
C GLU A 124 -11.44 -11.61 5.48
N PRO A 125 -11.97 -12.63 6.18
CA PRO A 125 -13.32 -12.55 6.72
C PRO A 125 -13.35 -11.43 7.76
N GLY A 126 -14.10 -10.36 7.46
CA GLY A 126 -14.33 -9.28 8.42
C GLY A 126 -14.95 -9.85 9.70
N GLU A 127 -14.32 -9.62 10.85
CA GLU A 127 -14.91 -9.91 12.15
C GLU A 127 -16.17 -9.05 12.33
N LEU A 128 -17.29 -9.72 12.58
CA LEU A 128 -18.61 -9.14 12.88
C LEU A 128 -18.66 -8.58 14.30
#